data_AF-A0A7S3XBA0-F1
#
_entry.id   AF-A0A7S3XBA0-F1
#
_cell.length_a   1.000
_cell.length_b   1.000
_cell.length_c   1.000
_cell.angle_alpha   90.00
_cell.angle_beta   90.00
_cell.angle_gamma   90.00
#
_symmetry.space_group_name_H-M   'P 1'
#
loop_
_entity.id
_entity.type
_entity.pdbx_description
1 polymer ?
#
loop_
_entity_poly.entity_id
_entity_poly.type
_entity_poly.pdbx_seq_one_letter_code
_entity_poly.pdbx_strand_id
1 'polypeptide(L)'
;TGGMSLGALSREAHEVIALGMNRVGGKSNSGEGGEDPARYNPISDVDENGHSKTFPHLNGLKNGDSASSKTKQIASGRFGVTPAYLRSAEQLEIKIAQGAKPGEGGQLPGKKIDAYIASLRRSVEGVELISPPPHHDIYSIEDLAQLIYDLHQISPAAKVSVKLVASAGIGTVAAGVAKANADIIQVSGHDGGTGASPLSSIMHAGGPWELGLVEVHNALVQNGLRDKVIV
;
A
#
# COMPACT_ATOMS: atom_id res chain seq x y z
N THR A 1 -6.43 -4.75 -6.37
CA THR A 1 -6.47 -5.22 -4.98
C THR A 1 -5.81 -4.20 -4.07
N GLY A 2 -6.17 -4.20 -2.77
CA GLY A 2 -5.51 -3.37 -1.75
C GLY A 2 -4.17 -3.95 -1.30
N GLY A 3 -3.40 -3.14 -0.55
CA GLY A 3 -2.06 -3.52 -0.10
C GLY A 3 -2.07 -4.56 1.02
N MET A 4 -1.36 -5.66 0.81
CA MET A 4 -1.07 -6.71 1.80
C MET A 4 0.42 -7.01 1.72
N SER A 5 1.17 -6.85 2.80
CA SER A 5 2.62 -6.87 2.71
C SER A 5 3.18 -8.26 2.38
N LEU A 6 4.24 -8.27 1.56
CA LEU A 6 5.14 -9.41 1.48
C LEU A 6 5.76 -9.64 2.87
N GLY A 7 5.57 -10.85 3.41
CA GLY A 7 5.81 -11.21 4.82
C GLY A 7 4.50 -11.46 5.58
N ALA A 8 3.45 -10.66 5.37
CA ALA A 8 2.10 -11.04 5.80
C ALA A 8 1.58 -12.17 4.91
N LEU A 9 1.70 -12.00 3.59
CA LEU A 9 1.50 -13.05 2.59
C LEU A 9 2.83 -13.71 2.23
N SER A 10 2.75 -14.95 1.73
CA SER A 10 3.89 -15.59 1.07
C SER A 10 4.19 -14.88 -0.26
N ARG A 11 5.40 -15.12 -0.80
CA ARG A 11 5.81 -14.57 -2.08
C ARG A 11 4.91 -15.06 -3.22
N GLU A 12 4.57 -16.34 -3.23
CA GLU A 12 3.69 -16.97 -4.22
C GLU A 12 2.33 -16.27 -4.26
N ALA A 13 1.68 -16.13 -3.10
CA ALA A 13 0.36 -15.48 -3.02
C ALA A 13 0.43 -14.02 -3.47
N HIS A 14 1.44 -13.29 -3.03
CA HIS A 14 1.61 -11.87 -3.34
C HIS A 14 1.85 -11.64 -4.84
N GLU A 15 2.70 -12.46 -5.47
CA GLU A 15 3.05 -12.34 -6.89
C GLU A 15 1.92 -12.83 -7.79
N VAL A 16 1.21 -13.91 -7.42
CA VAL A 16 0.02 -14.39 -8.16
C VAL A 16 -1.07 -13.32 -8.20
N ILE A 17 -1.30 -12.59 -7.10
CA ILE A 17 -2.25 -11.46 -7.09
C ILE A 17 -1.80 -10.37 -8.06
N ALA A 18 -0.52 -10.01 -8.07
CA ALA A 18 0.00 -9.00 -8.98
C ALA A 18 -0.15 -9.41 -10.45
N LEU A 19 0.22 -10.65 -10.78
CA LEU A 19 0.04 -11.24 -12.10
C LEU A 19 -1.42 -11.21 -12.55
N GLY A 20 -2.34 -11.69 -11.69
CA GLY A 20 -3.76 -11.71 -11.96
C GLY A 20 -4.31 -10.32 -12.24
N MET A 21 -3.97 -9.33 -11.39
CA MET A 21 -4.41 -7.95 -11.59
C MET A 21 -3.84 -7.32 -12.86
N ASN A 22 -2.56 -7.55 -13.17
CA ASN A 22 -1.92 -7.01 -14.36
C ASN A 22 -2.53 -7.61 -15.64
N ARG A 23 -2.86 -8.90 -15.65
CA ARG A 23 -3.52 -9.57 -16.78
C ARG A 23 -4.90 -8.99 -17.09
N VAL A 24 -5.66 -8.58 -16.08
CA VAL A 24 -6.99 -7.98 -16.27
C VAL A 24 -6.96 -6.45 -16.40
N GLY A 25 -5.77 -5.84 -16.50
CA GLY A 25 -5.61 -4.39 -16.57
C GLY A 25 -5.93 -3.64 -15.27
N GLY A 26 -6.13 -4.36 -14.17
CA GLY A 26 -6.30 -3.78 -12.83
C GLY A 26 -4.97 -3.40 -12.19
N LYS A 27 -5.03 -3.03 -10.90
CA LYS A 27 -3.84 -2.70 -10.09
C LYS A 27 -3.78 -3.58 -8.85
N SER A 28 -2.63 -4.17 -8.57
CA SER A 28 -2.29 -4.71 -7.25
C SER A 28 -1.47 -3.69 -6.45
N ASN A 29 -1.39 -3.87 -5.14
CA ASN A 29 -0.66 -3.01 -4.22
C ASN A 29 0.34 -3.83 -3.40
N SER A 30 1.59 -3.37 -3.32
CA SER A 30 2.70 -4.07 -2.64
C SER A 30 2.56 -4.20 -1.12
N GLY A 31 1.70 -3.38 -0.51
CA GLY A 31 1.69 -3.19 0.93
C GLY A 31 3.01 -2.62 1.46
N GLU A 32 3.15 -2.66 2.78
CA GLU A 32 4.23 -1.98 3.54
C GLU A 32 5.56 -2.75 3.62
N GLY A 33 5.71 -3.86 2.90
CA GLY A 33 6.84 -4.77 3.04
C GLY A 33 8.01 -4.55 2.09
N GLY A 34 7.91 -3.57 1.18
CA GLY A 34 8.78 -3.46 0.02
C GLY A 34 8.37 -4.39 -1.13
N GLU A 35 9.12 -4.34 -2.22
CA GLU A 35 8.96 -5.26 -3.35
C GLU A 35 10.32 -5.65 -3.91
N ASP A 36 10.43 -6.88 -4.39
CA ASP A 36 11.65 -7.40 -5.00
C ASP A 36 11.92 -6.75 -6.36
N PRO A 37 13.11 -6.17 -6.61
CA PRO A 37 13.46 -5.59 -7.90
C PRO A 37 13.36 -6.55 -9.09
N ALA A 38 13.50 -7.86 -8.86
CA ALA A 38 13.31 -8.87 -9.91
C ALA A 38 11.90 -8.78 -10.56
N ARG A 39 10.91 -8.25 -9.82
CA ARG A 39 9.50 -8.14 -10.27
C ARG A 39 9.24 -6.94 -11.17
N TYR A 40 10.15 -5.99 -11.28
CA TYR A 40 9.88 -4.70 -11.95
C TYR A 40 9.77 -4.82 -13.48
N ASN A 41 10.41 -5.83 -14.06
CA ASN A 41 10.38 -6.06 -15.51
C ASN A 41 9.40 -7.19 -15.88
N PRO A 42 8.82 -7.16 -17.08
CA PRO A 42 8.04 -8.28 -17.60
C PRO A 42 8.86 -9.57 -17.67
N ILE A 43 8.21 -10.69 -17.36
CA ILE A 43 8.79 -12.03 -17.40
C ILE A 43 8.94 -12.45 -18.87
N SER A 44 10.15 -12.87 -19.25
CA SER A 44 10.52 -13.19 -20.64
C SER A 44 11.16 -14.57 -20.82
N ASP A 45 11.29 -15.33 -19.73
CA ASP A 45 11.93 -16.65 -19.68
C ASP A 45 10.93 -17.77 -19.38
N VAL A 46 9.67 -17.61 -19.80
CA VAL A 46 8.62 -18.61 -19.60
C VAL A 46 8.73 -19.71 -20.65
N ASP A 47 8.80 -20.97 -20.19
CA ASP A 47 8.83 -22.17 -21.03
C ASP A 47 7.42 -22.59 -21.53
N GLU A 48 7.37 -23.65 -22.34
CA GLU A 48 6.13 -24.18 -22.90
C GLU A 48 5.13 -24.72 -21.84
N ASN A 49 5.62 -25.04 -20.64
CA ASN A 49 4.82 -25.52 -19.52
C ASN A 49 4.34 -24.38 -18.60
N GLY A 50 4.70 -23.13 -18.90
CA GLY A 50 4.31 -21.96 -18.10
C GLY A 50 5.17 -21.77 -16.84
N HIS A 51 6.40 -22.28 -16.84
CA HIS A 51 7.38 -22.06 -15.77
C HIS A 51 8.45 -21.05 -16.18
N SER A 52 8.93 -20.26 -15.22
CA SER A 52 10.02 -19.29 -15.38
C SER A 52 11.20 -19.70 -14.51
N LYS A 53 12.43 -19.56 -15.02
CA LYS A 53 13.63 -19.76 -14.21
C LYS A 53 13.82 -18.65 -13.19
N THR A 54 13.39 -17.43 -13.54
CA THR A 54 13.41 -16.26 -12.66
C THR A 54 12.39 -16.36 -11.53
N PHE A 55 11.22 -16.96 -11.81
CA PHE A 55 10.14 -17.16 -10.83
C PHE A 55 9.74 -18.65 -10.73
N PRO A 56 10.64 -19.52 -10.22
CA PRO A 56 10.44 -20.97 -10.24
C PRO A 56 9.32 -21.46 -9.30
N HIS A 57 8.92 -20.63 -8.33
CA HIS A 57 7.84 -20.90 -7.39
C HIS A 57 6.45 -20.52 -7.92
N LEU A 58 6.36 -19.93 -9.12
CA LEU A 58 5.11 -19.55 -9.77
C LEU A 58 4.76 -20.52 -10.90
N ASN A 59 3.47 -20.73 -11.11
CA ASN A 59 2.94 -21.65 -12.11
C ASN A 59 2.00 -20.93 -13.09
N GLY A 60 1.88 -21.46 -14.31
CA GLY A 60 0.93 -20.95 -15.31
C GLY A 60 1.25 -19.55 -15.81
N LEU A 61 2.54 -19.22 -15.88
CA LEU A 61 3.05 -17.96 -16.42
C LEU A 61 2.94 -17.92 -17.95
N LYS A 62 3.05 -16.72 -18.51
CA LYS A 62 3.15 -16.42 -19.94
C LYS A 62 4.19 -15.34 -20.17
N ASN A 63 4.92 -15.41 -21.28
CA ASN A 63 5.83 -14.32 -21.64
C ASN A 63 5.07 -12.99 -21.77
N GLY A 64 5.63 -11.93 -21.19
CA GLY A 64 4.98 -10.62 -21.07
C GLY A 64 4.17 -10.42 -19.78
N ASP A 65 3.97 -11.46 -18.97
CA ASP A 65 3.40 -11.31 -17.63
C ASP A 65 4.27 -10.37 -16.77
N SER A 66 3.66 -9.66 -15.82
CA SER A 66 4.37 -8.82 -14.86
C SER A 66 3.94 -9.16 -13.44
N ALA A 67 4.92 -9.42 -12.57
CA ALA A 67 4.71 -9.58 -11.14
C ALA A 67 4.86 -8.26 -10.38
N SER A 68 5.10 -7.12 -11.05
CA SER A 68 5.22 -5.80 -10.40
C SER A 68 3.86 -5.33 -9.87
N SER A 69 3.82 -4.84 -8.63
CA SER A 69 2.61 -4.17 -8.13
C SER A 69 2.52 -2.75 -8.67
N LYS A 70 1.45 -2.42 -9.40
CA LYS A 70 1.27 -1.07 -9.96
C LYS A 70 1.13 0.01 -8.90
N THR A 71 0.57 -0.33 -7.74
CA THR A 71 0.55 0.54 -6.57
C THR A 71 1.67 0.15 -5.61
N LYS A 72 2.48 1.12 -5.20
CA LYS A 72 3.56 0.93 -4.23
C LYS A 72 3.25 1.73 -2.97
N GLN A 73 3.24 1.07 -1.82
CA GLN A 73 2.87 1.71 -0.55
C GLN A 73 4.08 2.32 0.15
N ILE A 74 3.84 3.46 0.80
CA ILE A 74 4.76 4.17 1.70
C ILE A 74 4.06 4.21 3.06
N ALA A 75 4.56 3.41 4.01
CA ALA A 75 4.05 3.32 5.37
C ALA A 75 5.12 3.79 6.38
N SER A 76 4.74 4.00 7.63
CA SER A 76 5.58 4.58 8.69
C SER A 76 6.96 3.93 8.83
N GLY A 77 7.06 2.60 8.70
CA GLY A 77 8.34 1.88 8.80
C GLY A 77 9.29 2.05 7.61
N ARG A 78 8.83 2.61 6.48
CA ARG A 78 9.59 2.81 5.23
C ARG A 78 10.30 1.55 4.70
N PHE A 79 9.85 0.36 5.10
CA PHE A 79 10.47 -0.88 4.64
C PHE A 79 10.41 -1.02 3.12
N GLY A 80 11.57 -1.26 2.51
CA GLY A 80 11.72 -1.42 1.06
C GLY A 80 11.46 -0.16 0.22
N VAL A 81 11.21 1.00 0.84
CA VAL A 81 11.03 2.27 0.11
C VAL A 81 12.39 2.74 -0.38
N THR A 82 12.58 2.66 -1.70
CA THR A 82 13.82 3.04 -2.40
C THR A 82 13.49 3.81 -3.67
N PRO A 83 14.42 4.58 -4.26
CA PRO A 83 14.17 5.28 -5.52
C PRO A 83 13.66 4.35 -6.63
N ALA A 84 14.27 3.18 -6.80
CA ALA A 84 13.85 2.21 -7.81
C ALA A 84 12.44 1.65 -7.55
N TYR A 85 12.09 1.42 -6.28
CA TYR A 85 10.74 1.01 -5.88
C TYR A 85 9.68 2.08 -6.18
N LEU A 86 9.97 3.34 -5.87
CA LEU A 86 9.05 4.45 -6.14
C LEU A 86 8.88 4.70 -7.64
N ARG A 87 9.96 4.53 -8.42
CA ARG A 87 9.96 4.69 -9.88
C ARG A 87 9.30 3.54 -10.64
N SER A 88 9.10 2.39 -10.01
CA SER A 88 8.42 1.24 -10.65
C SER A 88 6.90 1.25 -10.46
N ALA A 89 6.35 2.29 -9.84
CA ALA A 89 4.93 2.43 -9.54
C ALA A 89 4.19 3.25 -10.61
N GLU A 90 2.93 2.87 -10.89
CA GLU A 90 1.95 3.75 -11.54
C GLU A 90 1.18 4.61 -10.51
N GLN A 91 1.16 4.15 -9.25
CA GLN A 91 0.52 4.85 -8.14
C GLN A 91 1.32 4.65 -6.84
N LEU A 92 1.47 5.71 -6.06
CA LEU A 92 2.17 5.71 -4.78
C LEU A 92 1.15 5.93 -3.66
N GLU A 93 1.05 5.00 -2.72
CA GLU A 93 0.05 5.08 -1.64
C GLU A 93 0.69 5.42 -0.30
N ILE A 94 0.40 6.61 0.23
CA ILE A 94 0.72 6.98 1.61
C ILE A 94 -0.30 6.30 2.53
N LYS A 95 0.17 5.35 3.35
CA LYS A 95 -0.68 4.61 4.29
C LYS A 95 -0.70 5.30 5.65
N ILE A 96 -1.69 6.17 5.87
CA ILE A 96 -1.91 6.77 7.19
C ILE A 96 -2.44 5.74 8.18
N ALA A 97 -3.41 4.92 7.76
CA ALA A 97 -4.05 3.94 8.64
C ALA A 97 -4.61 2.72 7.88
N GLN A 98 -5.04 1.70 8.64
CA GLN A 98 -5.78 0.54 8.13
C GLN A 98 -6.93 0.16 9.08
N GLY A 99 -8.02 -0.37 8.52
CA GLY A 99 -9.25 -0.68 9.26
C GLY A 99 -9.05 -1.49 10.54
N ALA A 100 -8.31 -2.60 10.46
CA ALA A 100 -8.12 -3.52 11.58
C ALA A 100 -7.38 -2.93 12.79
N LYS A 101 -6.64 -1.84 12.61
CA LYS A 101 -5.86 -1.16 13.67
C LYS A 101 -5.49 0.26 13.25
N PRO A 102 -6.45 1.20 13.29
CA PRO A 102 -6.27 2.52 12.69
C PRO A 102 -5.25 3.41 13.41
N GLY A 103 -5.10 3.23 14.73
CA GLY A 103 -4.21 4.03 15.57
C GLY A 103 -2.80 3.44 15.77
N GLU A 104 -2.43 2.42 15.00
CA GLU A 104 -1.19 1.65 15.21
C GLU A 104 -0.40 1.45 13.91
N GLY A 105 0.87 1.05 14.07
CA GLY A 105 1.74 0.68 12.97
C GLY A 105 1.54 -0.75 12.45
N GLY A 106 2.21 -1.04 11.33
CA GLY A 106 2.39 -2.39 10.80
C GLY A 106 3.00 -3.34 11.83
N GLN A 107 2.61 -4.61 11.78
CA GLN A 107 3.16 -5.64 12.67
C GLN A 107 3.49 -6.88 11.83
N LEU A 108 4.73 -7.37 11.96
CA LEU A 108 5.15 -8.64 11.39
C LEU A 108 5.91 -9.43 12.45
N PRO A 109 5.35 -10.56 12.93
CA PRO A 109 6.01 -11.39 13.93
C PRO A 109 7.39 -11.86 13.47
N GLY A 110 8.36 -11.88 14.39
CA GLY A 110 9.76 -12.24 14.10
C GLY A 110 9.93 -13.58 13.38
N LYS A 111 9.11 -14.58 13.76
CA LYS A 111 9.12 -15.91 13.12
C LYS A 111 8.76 -15.93 11.62
N LYS A 112 8.20 -14.85 11.09
CA LYS A 112 7.87 -14.69 9.66
C LYS A 112 8.92 -13.89 8.90
N ILE A 113 9.97 -13.45 9.59
CA ILE A 113 11.05 -12.64 9.03
C ILE A 113 12.22 -13.58 8.80
N ASP A 114 12.16 -14.29 7.69
CA ASP A 114 13.28 -15.07 7.16
C ASP A 114 14.33 -14.15 6.51
N ALA A 115 15.46 -14.72 6.10
CA ALA A 115 16.52 -14.00 5.40
C ALA A 115 16.03 -13.21 4.18
N TYR A 116 15.03 -13.73 3.45
CA TYR A 116 14.48 -13.06 2.28
C TYR A 116 13.71 -11.79 2.67
N ILE A 117 12.77 -11.88 3.62
CA ILE A 117 12.03 -10.73 4.13
C ILE A 117 12.97 -9.72 4.80
N ALA A 118 13.93 -10.17 5.61
CA ALA A 118 14.92 -9.30 6.22
C ALA A 118 15.73 -8.52 5.16
N SER A 119 16.15 -9.20 4.08
CA SER A 119 16.85 -8.54 2.97
C SER A 119 15.98 -7.48 2.30
N LEU A 120 14.70 -7.77 2.05
CA LEU A 120 13.73 -6.84 1.44
C LEU A 120 13.45 -5.60 2.30
N ARG A 121 13.51 -5.76 3.61
CA ARG A 121 13.21 -4.69 4.56
C ARG A 121 14.45 -3.97 5.07
N ARG A 122 15.65 -4.49 4.75
CA ARG A 122 16.93 -4.08 5.37
C ARG A 122 16.87 -4.17 6.89
N SER A 123 16.27 -5.26 7.38
CA SER A 123 16.10 -5.54 8.80
C SER A 123 16.90 -6.77 9.22
N VAL A 124 16.81 -7.14 10.50
CA VAL A 124 17.46 -8.32 11.05
C VAL A 124 16.51 -9.52 10.96
N GLU A 125 17.03 -10.67 10.53
CA GLU A 125 16.29 -11.94 10.48
C GLU A 125 15.83 -12.37 11.89
N GLY A 126 14.60 -12.91 11.98
CA GLY A 126 14.01 -13.40 13.22
C GLY A 126 13.54 -12.31 14.22
N VAL A 127 13.88 -11.04 13.99
CA VAL A 127 13.50 -9.92 14.87
C VAL A 127 12.15 -9.37 14.46
N GLU A 128 11.21 -9.31 15.41
CA GLU A 128 9.87 -8.76 15.19
C GLU A 128 9.91 -7.29 14.75
N LEU A 129 9.08 -6.96 13.76
CA LEU A 129 8.95 -5.60 13.24
C LEU A 129 7.59 -5.02 13.61
N ILE A 130 7.62 -4.09 14.57
CA ILE A 130 6.50 -3.21 14.90
C ILE A 130 6.87 -1.84 14.34
N SER A 131 6.15 -1.39 13.30
CA SER A 131 6.37 -0.06 12.75
C SER A 131 5.89 1.02 13.72
N PRO A 132 6.48 2.22 13.69
CA PRO A 132 5.95 3.36 14.43
C PRO A 132 4.47 3.59 14.09
N PRO A 133 3.61 3.98 15.04
CA PRO A 133 2.24 4.37 14.72
C PRO A 133 2.18 5.56 13.75
N PRO A 134 2.92 6.68 13.97
CA PRO A 134 2.91 7.78 13.02
C PRO A 134 3.95 7.60 11.92
N HIS A 135 3.71 8.23 10.78
CA HIS A 135 4.77 8.66 9.88
C HIS A 135 5.58 9.76 10.59
N HIS A 136 6.86 9.54 10.85
CA HIS A 136 7.69 10.54 11.54
C HIS A 136 7.99 11.79 10.71
N ASP A 137 7.59 11.79 9.44
CA ASP A 137 7.61 12.91 8.51
C ASP A 137 6.20 13.48 8.23
N ILE A 138 5.19 13.12 9.04
CA ILE A 138 3.83 13.68 8.94
C ILE A 138 3.27 13.94 10.34
N TYR A 139 3.38 15.19 10.83
CA TYR A 139 2.76 15.62 12.08
C TYR A 139 1.66 16.67 11.90
N SER A 140 1.44 17.09 10.67
CA SER A 140 0.46 18.09 10.28
C SER A 140 -0.01 17.85 8.84
N ILE A 141 -0.98 18.65 8.38
CA ILE A 141 -1.50 18.51 7.02
C ILE A 141 -0.50 19.04 5.97
N GLU A 142 0.30 20.04 6.36
CA GLU A 142 1.38 20.60 5.55
C GLU A 142 2.56 19.63 5.41
N ASP A 143 2.86 18.83 6.43
CA ASP A 143 3.85 17.75 6.32
C ASP A 143 3.37 16.65 5.35
N LEU A 144 2.08 16.31 5.39
CA LEU A 144 1.50 15.39 4.40
C LEU A 144 1.63 15.97 2.98
N ALA A 145 1.37 17.27 2.81
CA ALA A 145 1.56 17.95 1.54
C ALA A 145 3.03 17.89 1.08
N GLN A 146 3.99 18.01 2.00
CA GLN A 146 5.41 17.87 1.69
C GLN A 146 5.75 16.45 1.22
N LEU A 147 5.24 15.41 1.88
CA LEU A 147 5.49 14.04 1.41
C LEU A 147 4.82 13.78 0.05
N ILE A 148 3.60 14.29 -0.18
CA ILE A 148 2.94 14.19 -1.49
C ILE A 148 3.80 14.88 -2.56
N TYR A 149 4.31 16.07 -2.26
CA TYR A 149 5.22 16.80 -3.14
C TYR A 149 6.47 15.97 -3.47
N ASP A 150 7.14 15.40 -2.46
CA ASP A 150 8.34 14.59 -2.65
C ASP A 150 8.09 13.36 -3.55
N LEU A 151 6.93 12.72 -3.41
CA LEU A 151 6.53 11.59 -4.24
C LEU A 151 6.24 11.98 -5.69
N HIS A 152 5.59 13.13 -5.91
CA HIS A 152 5.44 13.69 -7.26
C HIS A 152 6.78 14.12 -7.86
N GLN A 153 7.75 14.60 -7.06
CA GLN A 153 9.09 14.95 -7.56
C GLN A 153 9.86 13.73 -8.08
N ILE A 154 9.86 12.62 -7.32
CA ILE A 154 10.61 11.43 -7.72
C ILE A 154 9.92 10.66 -8.85
N SER A 155 8.58 10.60 -8.85
CA SER A 155 7.80 9.89 -9.88
C SER A 155 6.64 10.76 -10.40
N PRO A 156 6.93 11.74 -11.28
CA PRO A 156 5.91 12.71 -11.74
C PRO A 156 4.73 12.09 -12.48
N ALA A 157 4.90 10.90 -13.06
CA ALA A 157 3.85 10.17 -13.76
C ALA A 157 2.93 9.38 -12.81
N ALA A 158 3.39 9.08 -11.59
CA ALA A 158 2.64 8.28 -10.64
C ALA A 158 1.62 9.13 -9.88
N LYS A 159 0.40 8.60 -9.75
CA LYS A 159 -0.64 9.21 -8.92
C LYS A 159 -0.36 8.96 -7.45
N VAL A 160 -0.58 9.94 -6.58
CA VAL A 160 -0.40 9.80 -5.14
C VAL A 160 -1.74 9.60 -4.46
N SER A 161 -1.91 8.45 -3.80
CA SER A 161 -3.10 8.13 -3.01
C SER A 161 -2.82 8.22 -1.52
N VAL A 162 -3.79 8.71 -0.75
CA VAL A 162 -3.72 8.71 0.71
C VAL A 162 -4.78 7.74 1.25
N LYS A 163 -4.34 6.73 2.00
CA LYS A 163 -5.22 5.73 2.59
C LYS A 163 -5.59 6.10 4.02
N LEU A 164 -6.87 6.40 4.22
CA LEU A 164 -7.49 6.75 5.48
C LEU A 164 -8.41 5.61 5.96
N VAL A 165 -8.83 5.69 7.23
CA VAL A 165 -9.84 4.81 7.81
C VAL A 165 -11.05 5.64 8.19
N ALA A 166 -12.24 5.13 7.87
CA ALA A 166 -13.51 5.74 8.22
C ALA A 166 -13.59 5.97 9.74
N SER A 167 -13.90 7.20 10.12
CA SER A 167 -14.16 7.65 11.48
C SER A 167 -14.84 9.01 11.37
N ALA A 168 -15.63 9.40 12.37
CA ALA A 168 -16.23 10.72 12.40
C ALA A 168 -15.15 11.81 12.26
N GLY A 169 -15.37 12.77 11.36
CA GLY A 169 -14.43 13.83 11.04
C GLY A 169 -13.48 13.54 9.87
N ILE A 170 -13.56 12.35 9.26
CA ILE A 170 -12.77 12.02 8.06
C ILE A 170 -13.05 12.97 6.90
N GLY A 171 -14.26 13.54 6.79
CA GLY A 171 -14.59 14.49 5.72
C GLY A 171 -13.73 15.76 5.79
N THR A 172 -13.51 16.27 7.00
CA THR A 172 -12.63 17.43 7.25
C THR A 172 -11.17 17.10 6.88
N VAL A 173 -10.69 15.92 7.28
CA VAL A 173 -9.34 15.45 6.93
C VAL A 173 -9.20 15.31 5.42
N ALA A 174 -10.18 14.72 4.74
CA ALA A 174 -10.16 14.52 3.29
C ALA A 174 -10.13 15.85 2.50
N ALA A 175 -10.83 16.88 2.97
CA ALA A 175 -10.73 18.22 2.38
C ALA A 175 -9.30 18.78 2.50
N GLY A 176 -8.62 18.56 3.63
CA GLY A 176 -7.20 18.87 3.81
C GLY A 176 -6.31 18.09 2.83
N VAL A 177 -6.53 16.78 2.72
CA VAL A 177 -5.77 15.89 1.81
C VAL A 177 -5.91 16.31 0.34
N ALA A 178 -7.11 16.67 -0.09
CA ALA A 178 -7.35 17.18 -1.45
C ALA A 178 -6.63 18.51 -1.71
N LYS A 179 -6.52 19.39 -0.69
CA LYS A 179 -5.74 20.64 -0.78
C LYS A 179 -4.23 20.40 -0.72
N ALA A 180 -3.79 19.30 -0.10
CA ALA A 180 -2.42 18.84 -0.04
C ALA A 180 -1.92 18.19 -1.35
N ASN A 181 -2.71 18.29 -2.44
CA ASN A 181 -2.37 17.83 -3.78
C ASN A 181 -2.34 16.30 -3.95
N ALA A 182 -3.06 15.54 -3.11
CA ALA A 182 -3.29 14.13 -3.39
C ALA A 182 -4.14 13.95 -4.66
N ASP A 183 -3.92 12.86 -5.40
CA ASP A 183 -4.72 12.51 -6.57
C ASP A 183 -5.90 11.60 -6.22
N ILE A 184 -5.75 10.81 -5.15
CA ILE A 184 -6.70 9.75 -4.78
C ILE A 184 -6.81 9.70 -3.24
N ILE A 185 -8.03 9.52 -2.72
CA ILE A 185 -8.28 9.28 -1.29
C ILE A 185 -8.95 7.93 -1.15
N GLN A 186 -8.28 6.98 -0.52
CA GLN A 186 -8.89 5.68 -0.22
C GLN A 186 -9.51 5.70 1.18
N VAL A 187 -10.82 5.45 1.27
CA VAL A 187 -11.52 5.26 2.54
C VAL A 187 -11.62 3.77 2.87
N SER A 188 -10.98 3.34 3.96
CA SER A 188 -11.05 1.96 4.45
C SER A 188 -12.04 1.84 5.60
N GLY A 189 -12.88 0.81 5.62
CA GLY A 189 -13.76 0.52 6.76
C GLY A 189 -13.03 -0.20 7.89
N HIS A 190 -13.68 -0.32 9.05
CA HIS A 190 -13.21 -1.11 10.18
C HIS A 190 -13.10 -2.62 9.88
N ASP A 191 -13.79 -3.07 8.84
CA ASP A 191 -13.93 -4.46 8.38
C ASP A 191 -12.73 -4.98 7.56
N GLY A 192 -11.69 -4.17 7.38
CA GLY A 192 -10.48 -4.57 6.66
C GLY A 192 -9.71 -5.70 7.35
N GLY A 193 -9.28 -6.71 6.59
CA GLY A 193 -8.45 -7.81 7.10
C GLY A 193 -7.03 -7.39 7.51
N THR A 194 -6.35 -8.24 8.28
CA THR A 194 -4.96 -8.04 8.70
C THR A 194 -4.23 -9.37 8.92
N GLY A 195 -2.93 -9.41 8.67
CA GLY A 195 -2.09 -10.57 8.98
C GLY A 195 -1.69 -10.66 10.47
N ALA A 196 -1.68 -9.53 11.18
CA ALA A 196 -1.39 -9.44 12.61
C ALA A 196 -1.92 -8.10 13.19
N SER A 197 -2.66 -8.17 14.29
CA SER A 197 -3.18 -7.00 15.01
C SER A 197 -3.70 -7.42 16.39
N PRO A 198 -3.72 -6.51 17.39
CA PRO A 198 -4.44 -6.74 18.64
C PRO A 198 -5.93 -6.99 18.38
N LEU A 199 -6.50 -7.94 19.13
CA LEU A 199 -7.93 -8.27 19.03
C LEU A 199 -8.81 -7.07 19.40
N SER A 200 -8.37 -6.29 20.40
CA SER A 200 -9.06 -5.06 20.80
C SER A 200 -9.24 -4.10 19.64
N SER A 201 -8.20 -3.90 18.83
CA SER A 201 -8.22 -2.96 17.71
C SER A 201 -9.11 -3.46 16.57
N ILE A 202 -9.08 -4.76 16.28
CA ILE A 202 -9.98 -5.39 15.28
C ILE A 202 -11.45 -5.21 15.68
N MET A 203 -11.77 -5.39 16.97
CA MET A 203 -13.15 -5.43 17.45
C MET A 203 -13.71 -4.04 17.79
N HIS A 204 -12.86 -3.05 18.06
CA HIS A 204 -13.28 -1.80 18.72
C HIS A 204 -12.74 -0.51 18.09
N ALA A 205 -11.94 -0.56 17.02
CA ALA A 205 -11.40 0.65 16.39
C ALA A 205 -11.81 0.78 14.91
N GLY A 206 -12.11 2.02 14.49
CA GLY A 206 -12.57 2.35 13.14
C GLY A 206 -14.09 2.39 13.00
N GLY A 207 -14.57 3.02 11.93
CA GLY A 207 -15.98 3.11 11.57
C GLY A 207 -16.31 2.38 10.25
N PRO A 208 -17.60 2.20 9.94
CA PRO A 208 -18.03 1.57 8.69
C PRO A 208 -17.69 2.47 7.50
N TRP A 209 -17.23 1.86 6.40
CA TRP A 209 -16.81 2.59 5.22
C TRP A 209 -17.97 3.33 4.57
N GLU A 210 -19.21 2.87 4.73
CA GLU A 210 -20.41 3.53 4.20
C GLU A 210 -20.54 4.95 4.77
N LEU A 211 -20.35 5.09 6.09
CA LEU A 211 -20.40 6.40 6.75
C LEU A 211 -19.20 7.26 6.35
N GLY A 212 -17.99 6.69 6.34
CA GLY A 212 -16.80 7.43 5.98
C GLY A 212 -16.80 7.91 4.52
N LEU A 213 -17.25 7.07 3.59
CA LEU A 213 -17.31 7.38 2.17
C LEU A 213 -18.31 8.50 1.90
N VAL A 214 -19.50 8.44 2.51
CA VAL A 214 -20.52 9.49 2.38
C VAL A 214 -20.02 10.81 2.99
N GLU A 215 -19.37 10.77 4.16
CA GLU A 215 -18.82 11.96 4.80
C GLU A 215 -17.74 12.62 3.94
N VAL A 216 -16.78 11.83 3.41
CA VAL A 216 -15.74 12.33 2.49
C VAL A 216 -16.35 12.92 1.23
N HIS A 217 -17.29 12.20 0.60
CA HIS A 217 -17.94 12.68 -0.63
C HIS A 217 -18.63 14.02 -0.39
N ASN A 218 -19.46 14.12 0.64
CA ASN A 218 -20.23 15.33 0.95
C ASN A 218 -19.32 16.50 1.30
N ALA A 219 -18.31 16.29 2.14
CA ALA A 219 -17.36 17.34 2.52
C ALA A 219 -16.60 17.88 1.31
N LEU A 220 -16.13 17.00 0.42
CA LEU A 220 -15.43 17.41 -0.80
C LEU A 220 -16.35 18.17 -1.77
N VAL A 221 -17.60 17.74 -1.94
CA VAL A 221 -18.58 18.44 -2.79
C VAL A 221 -18.88 19.83 -2.24
N GLN A 222 -19.17 19.93 -0.93
CA GLN A 222 -19.49 21.20 -0.27
C GLN A 222 -18.35 22.22 -0.35
N ASN A 223 -17.10 21.75 -0.38
CA ASN A 223 -15.91 22.59 -0.50
C ASN A 223 -15.45 22.83 -1.95
N GLY A 224 -16.14 22.28 -2.96
CA GLY A 224 -15.73 22.39 -4.36
C GLY A 224 -14.37 21.72 -4.64
N LEU A 225 -14.08 20.61 -3.98
CA LEU A 225 -12.83 19.86 -4.08
C LEU A 225 -13.01 18.45 -4.67
N ARG A 226 -14.26 18.01 -4.91
CA ARG A 226 -14.56 16.63 -5.32
C ARG A 226 -13.95 16.25 -6.67
N ASP A 227 -13.77 17.20 -7.57
CA ASP A 227 -13.14 17.02 -8.88
C ASP A 227 -11.62 16.82 -8.81
N LYS A 228 -10.96 17.26 -7.72
CA LYS A 228 -9.51 17.16 -7.57
C LYS A 228 -9.00 15.76 -7.27
N VAL A 229 -9.85 14.90 -6.71
CA VAL A 229 -9.48 13.59 -6.20
C VAL A 229 -10.41 12.50 -6.69
N ILE A 230 -9.87 11.31 -6.93
CA ILE A 230 -10.66 10.08 -7.00
C ILE A 230 -10.87 9.58 -5.57
N VAL A 231 -12.10 9.16 -5.23
CA VAL A 231 -12.44 8.57 -3.93
C VAL A 231 -12.97 7.17 -4.17
#